data_AF-A0A969QUG0-F1
#
_entry.id   AF-A0A969QUG0-F1
#
_cell.length_a   1.000
_cell.length_b   1.000
_cell.length_c   1.000
_cell.angle_alpha   90.00
_cell.angle_beta   90.00
_cell.angle_gamma   90.00
#
_symmetry.space_group_name_H-M   'P 1'
#
loop_
_entity.id
_entity.type
_entity.pdbx_description
1 polymer ?
#
loop_
_entity_poly.entity_id
_entity_poly.type
_entity_poly.pdbx_seq_one_letter_code
_entity_poly.pdbx_strand_id
1 'polypeptide(L)'
;MARARRSVPLIELIADPRHGIAPDGTCRLSDEQASAILELRLSRLTALGRDEIGNDLQKIADEIKEYLAILASRARIVDIIKTELATIKDEFGVPRRTEIIEMEGEVEDEDLIQREDVVVTVSHKGYIKRVPLSAYRAQRRGGKGRSGMQAREEDWVSEIFVASTHSYVFFFSDKGKVYVKKVYEIPEAALNARGRAIVIHAAAYAEPTMIKQHGKLGRSNGCIVFSENPVSGSHQHCDL
;
A
#
# COMPACT_ATOMS: atom_id res chain seq x y z
N MET A 1 -4.87 66.70 -23.87
CA MET A 1 -3.87 66.39 -22.82
C MET A 1 -4.24 67.15 -21.56
N ALA A 2 -4.23 66.49 -20.40
CA ALA A 2 -4.61 67.08 -19.13
C ALA A 2 -3.39 67.26 -18.22
N ARG A 3 -3.40 68.30 -17.38
CA ARG A 3 -2.29 68.60 -16.46
C ARG A 3 -2.47 67.78 -15.18
N ALA A 4 -1.57 66.83 -14.92
CA ALA A 4 -1.78 65.77 -13.93
C ALA A 4 -1.14 66.04 -12.55
N ARG A 5 -0.71 67.26 -12.23
CA ARG A 5 0.14 67.54 -11.05
C ARG A 5 -0.34 66.98 -9.70
N ARG A 6 -1.67 66.91 -9.47
CA ARG A 6 -2.24 66.36 -8.23
C ARG A 6 -2.55 64.86 -8.30
N SER A 7 -2.68 64.31 -9.51
CA SER A 7 -3.05 62.90 -9.74
C SER A 7 -1.85 62.00 -10.08
N VAL A 8 -0.64 62.56 -10.19
CA VAL A 8 0.60 61.80 -10.45
C VAL A 8 0.77 60.58 -9.53
N PRO A 9 0.65 60.70 -8.19
CA PRO A 9 0.89 59.55 -7.29
C PRO A 9 -0.10 58.39 -7.51
N LEU A 10 -1.31 58.71 -7.95
CA LEU A 10 -2.36 57.73 -8.23
C LEU A 10 -2.18 57.06 -9.57
N ILE A 11 -1.78 57.81 -10.59
CA ILE A 11 -1.49 57.27 -11.91
C ILE A 11 -0.28 56.33 -11.84
N GLU A 12 0.74 56.68 -11.05
CA GLU A 12 1.89 55.80 -10.77
C GLU A 12 1.50 54.55 -9.98
N LEU A 13 0.58 54.66 -9.01
CA LEU A 13 0.11 53.51 -8.24
C LEU A 13 -0.66 52.51 -9.11
N ILE A 14 -1.52 53.00 -10.00
CA ILE A 14 -2.31 52.16 -10.92
C ILE A 14 -1.40 51.58 -12.02
N ALA A 15 -0.35 52.31 -12.41
CA ALA A 15 0.67 51.89 -13.37
C ALA A 15 0.09 51.28 -14.67
N ASP A 16 -1.00 51.84 -15.20
CA ASP A 16 -1.60 51.36 -16.46
C ASP A 16 -0.58 51.49 -17.61
N PRO A 17 -0.14 50.38 -18.24
CA PRO A 17 0.83 50.42 -19.34
C PRO A 17 0.36 51.22 -20.55
N ARG A 18 -0.96 51.41 -20.71
CA ARG A 18 -1.57 52.07 -21.88
C ARG A 18 -1.61 53.60 -21.76
N HIS A 19 -1.53 54.14 -20.55
CA HIS A 19 -1.79 55.57 -20.28
C HIS A 19 -0.79 56.17 -19.27
N GLY A 20 0.51 56.06 -19.58
CA GLY A 20 1.58 56.64 -18.77
C GLY A 20 1.63 58.18 -18.80
N ILE A 21 2.36 58.75 -17.84
CA ILE A 21 2.61 60.19 -17.74
C ILE A 21 3.74 60.56 -18.72
N ALA A 22 3.52 61.60 -19.52
CA ALA A 22 4.56 62.14 -20.39
C ALA A 22 5.59 62.98 -19.57
N PRO A 23 6.86 63.10 -20.03
CA PRO A 23 7.93 63.79 -19.28
C PRO A 23 7.62 65.26 -18.95
N ASP A 24 6.66 65.87 -19.63
CA ASP A 24 6.16 67.23 -19.45
C ASP A 24 5.09 67.37 -18.33
N GLY A 25 4.77 66.27 -17.64
CA GLY A 25 3.76 66.24 -16.58
C GLY A 25 2.32 66.25 -17.09
N THR A 26 2.11 65.92 -18.37
CA THR A 26 0.78 65.74 -18.97
C THR A 26 0.40 64.26 -19.04
N CYS A 27 -0.90 63.98 -18.91
CA CYS A 27 -1.45 62.65 -19.18
C CYS A 27 -2.33 62.65 -20.44
N ARG A 28 -2.29 61.52 -21.16
CA ARG A 28 -3.25 61.21 -22.22
C ARG A 28 -4.43 60.49 -21.60
N LEU A 29 -5.64 60.94 -21.94
CA LEU A 29 -6.88 60.31 -21.49
C LEU A 29 -7.26 59.21 -22.47
N SER A 30 -7.88 58.15 -21.96
CA SER A 30 -8.54 57.15 -22.80
C SER A 30 -9.86 57.70 -23.36
N ASP A 31 -10.38 57.06 -24.41
CA ASP A 31 -11.69 57.43 -24.98
C ASP A 31 -12.83 57.26 -23.96
N GLU A 32 -12.73 56.24 -23.11
CA GLU A 32 -13.67 56.01 -22.00
C GLU A 32 -13.63 57.16 -20.98
N GLN A 33 -12.43 57.61 -20.59
CA GLN A 33 -12.25 58.74 -19.68
C GLN A 33 -12.76 60.05 -20.30
N ALA A 34 -12.53 60.26 -21.59
CA ALA A 34 -13.02 61.43 -22.32
C ALA A 34 -14.56 61.45 -22.36
N SER A 35 -15.19 60.30 -22.64
CA SER A 35 -16.65 60.15 -22.63
C SER A 35 -17.23 60.40 -21.24
N ALA A 36 -16.61 59.84 -20.19
CA ALA A 36 -17.03 60.07 -18.81
C ALA A 36 -16.95 61.54 -18.38
N ILE A 37 -15.97 62.31 -18.90
CA ILE A 37 -15.88 63.76 -18.67
C ILE A 37 -17.03 64.50 -19.36
N LEU A 38 -17.39 64.11 -20.59
CA LEU A 38 -18.50 64.71 -21.33
C LEU A 38 -19.87 64.46 -20.66
N GLU A 39 -20.00 63.34 -19.95
CA GLU A 39 -21.22 62.96 -19.21
C GLU A 39 -21.36 63.59 -17.82
N LEU A 40 -20.37 64.38 -17.37
CA LEU A 40 -20.41 65.02 -16.05
C LEU A 40 -21.58 66.01 -15.93
N ARG A 41 -22.34 65.88 -14.84
CA ARG A 41 -23.41 66.83 -14.48
C ARG A 41 -22.84 67.99 -13.67
N LEU A 42 -23.41 69.20 -13.83
CA LEU A 42 -23.01 70.40 -13.09
C LEU A 42 -23.02 70.20 -11.55
N SER A 43 -23.92 69.36 -11.03
CA SER A 43 -23.99 69.04 -9.60
C SER A 43 -22.70 68.38 -9.05
N ARG A 44 -21.97 67.65 -9.89
CA ARG A 44 -20.70 66.98 -9.53
C ARG A 44 -19.50 67.93 -9.50
N LEU A 45 -19.64 69.15 -10.04
CA LEU A 45 -18.59 70.17 -10.04
C LEU A 45 -18.62 71.07 -8.79
N THR A 46 -19.52 70.79 -7.84
CA THR A 46 -19.55 71.43 -6.53
C THR A 46 -18.33 71.02 -5.70
N ALA A 47 -17.97 71.82 -4.68
CA ALA A 47 -16.88 71.47 -3.77
C ALA A 47 -17.13 70.12 -3.08
N LEU A 48 -18.36 69.89 -2.62
CA LEU A 48 -18.77 68.64 -1.99
C LEU A 48 -18.61 67.43 -2.93
N GLY A 49 -19.07 67.54 -4.18
CA GLY A 49 -18.93 66.46 -5.16
C GLY A 49 -17.47 66.15 -5.51
N ARG A 50 -16.60 67.16 -5.53
CA ARG A 50 -15.14 66.95 -5.70
C ARG A 50 -14.54 66.22 -4.50
N ASP A 51 -14.91 66.62 -3.29
CA ASP A 51 -14.36 66.04 -2.07
C ASP A 51 -14.82 64.58 -1.88
N GLU A 52 -16.08 64.27 -2.20
CA GLU A 52 -16.59 62.89 -2.24
C GLU A 52 -15.76 62.00 -3.19
N ILE A 53 -15.58 62.45 -4.44
CA ILE A 53 -14.78 61.71 -5.43
C ILE A 53 -13.32 61.57 -4.97
N GLY A 54 -12.75 62.62 -4.37
CA GLY A 54 -11.39 62.58 -3.82
C GLY A 54 -11.25 61.55 -2.70
N ASN A 55 -12.22 61.49 -1.79
CA ASN A 55 -12.23 60.55 -0.67
C ASN A 55 -12.38 59.10 -1.14
N ASP A 56 -13.29 58.84 -2.08
CA ASP A 56 -13.49 57.47 -2.59
C ASP A 56 -12.29 56.98 -3.40
N LEU A 57 -11.69 57.88 -4.19
CA LEU A 57 -10.45 57.60 -4.91
C LEU A 57 -9.29 57.31 -3.94
N GLN A 58 -9.21 58.00 -2.80
CA GLN A 58 -8.22 57.70 -1.77
C GLN A 58 -8.45 56.32 -1.13
N LYS A 59 -9.70 55.96 -0.79
CA LYS A 59 -10.02 54.63 -0.25
C LYS A 59 -9.61 53.51 -1.20
N ILE A 60 -10.00 53.63 -2.48
CA ILE A 60 -9.65 52.65 -3.51
C ILE A 60 -8.13 52.56 -3.67
N ALA A 61 -7.42 53.69 -3.62
CA ALA A 61 -5.96 53.68 -3.70
C ALA A 61 -5.32 52.93 -2.51
N ASP A 62 -5.87 53.08 -1.30
CA ASP A 62 -5.35 52.40 -0.12
C ASP A 62 -5.69 50.90 -0.12
N GLU A 63 -6.86 50.51 -0.62
CA GLU A 63 -7.20 49.10 -0.88
C GLU A 63 -6.25 48.47 -1.91
N ILE A 64 -5.99 49.15 -3.03
CA ILE A 64 -5.05 48.66 -4.06
C ILE A 64 -3.66 48.43 -3.46
N LYS A 65 -3.16 49.37 -2.64
CA LYS A 65 -1.86 49.22 -1.97
C LYS A 65 -1.82 47.99 -1.09
N GLU A 66 -2.87 47.75 -0.29
CA GLU A 66 -2.93 46.59 0.59
C GLU A 66 -2.99 45.28 -0.22
N TYR A 67 -3.82 45.23 -1.27
CA TYR A 67 -3.89 44.06 -2.14
C TYR A 67 -2.56 43.77 -2.84
N LEU A 68 -1.87 44.79 -3.34
CA LEU A 68 -0.54 44.64 -3.92
C LEU A 68 0.48 44.18 -2.87
N ALA A 69 0.41 44.67 -1.64
CA ALA A 69 1.26 44.24 -0.54
C ALA A 69 1.04 42.76 -0.16
N ILE A 70 -0.21 42.30 -0.21
CA ILE A 70 -0.56 40.89 -0.05
C ILE A 70 0.00 40.06 -1.21
N LEU A 71 -0.25 40.47 -2.46
CA LEU A 71 0.17 39.75 -3.66
C LEU A 71 1.70 39.68 -3.80
N ALA A 72 2.44 40.69 -3.32
CA ALA A 72 3.89 40.73 -3.37
C ALA A 72 4.56 39.74 -2.41
N SER A 73 3.87 39.32 -1.34
CA SER A 73 4.43 38.44 -0.31
C SER A 73 3.68 37.11 -0.20
N ARG A 74 4.32 36.04 -0.69
CA ARG A 74 3.80 34.69 -0.55
C ARG A 74 3.54 34.30 0.92
N ALA A 75 4.34 34.79 1.86
CA ALA A 75 4.16 34.52 3.28
C ALA A 75 2.82 35.07 3.79
N ARG A 76 2.50 36.34 3.45
CA ARG A 76 1.22 36.97 3.84
C ARG A 76 0.02 36.22 3.28
N ILE A 77 0.10 35.78 2.02
CA ILE A 77 -0.98 34.98 1.40
C ILE A 77 -1.24 33.70 2.20
N VAL A 78 -0.18 32.97 2.54
CA VAL A 78 -0.31 31.72 3.31
C VAL A 78 -0.86 31.98 4.71
N ASP A 79 -0.46 33.07 5.36
CA ASP A 79 -0.95 33.43 6.69
C ASP A 79 -2.43 33.80 6.68
N ILE A 80 -2.89 34.53 5.66
CA ILE A 80 -4.33 34.81 5.45
C ILE A 80 -5.10 33.50 5.26
N ILE A 81 -4.65 32.62 4.36
CA ILE A 81 -5.31 31.33 4.11
C ILE A 81 -5.39 30.48 5.39
N LYS A 82 -4.30 30.41 6.17
CA LYS A 82 -4.30 29.66 7.44
C LYS A 82 -5.32 30.22 8.43
N THR A 83 -5.38 31.54 8.52
CA THR A 83 -6.30 32.23 9.43
C THR A 83 -7.74 31.96 9.02
N GLU A 84 -8.06 32.09 7.73
CA GLU A 84 -9.40 31.79 7.20
C GLU A 84 -9.80 30.32 7.41
N LEU A 85 -8.88 29.37 7.13
CA LEU A 85 -9.13 27.95 7.35
C LEU A 85 -9.31 27.61 8.85
N ALA A 86 -8.62 28.31 9.75
CA ALA A 86 -8.82 28.15 11.18
C ALA A 86 -10.21 28.65 11.61
N THR A 87 -10.63 29.82 11.14
CA THR A 87 -11.99 30.34 11.39
C THR A 87 -13.06 29.37 10.89
N ILE A 88 -12.92 28.82 9.68
CA ILE A 88 -13.86 27.84 9.13
C ILE A 88 -13.88 26.56 9.97
N LYS A 89 -12.70 26.08 10.41
CA LYS A 89 -12.61 24.90 11.28
C LYS A 89 -13.33 25.14 12.61
N ASP A 90 -13.23 26.32 13.19
CA ASP A 90 -13.84 26.65 14.48
C ASP A 90 -15.37 26.86 14.34
N GLU A 91 -15.84 27.43 13.22
CA GLU A 91 -17.26 27.62 12.95
C GLU A 91 -17.99 26.32 12.58
N PHE A 92 -17.34 25.41 11.84
CA PHE A 92 -17.99 24.23 11.25
C PHE A 92 -17.41 22.89 11.74
N GLY A 93 -16.55 22.90 12.76
CA GLY A 93 -15.90 21.71 13.29
C GLY A 93 -16.86 20.76 13.98
N VAL A 94 -17.05 19.56 13.43
CA VAL A 94 -17.82 18.46 14.04
C VAL A 94 -16.86 17.32 14.42
N PRO A 95 -16.96 16.71 15.62
CA PRO A 95 -16.11 15.59 15.99
C PRO A 95 -16.30 14.40 15.05
N ARG A 96 -15.24 13.61 14.89
CA ARG A 96 -15.28 12.39 14.07
C ARG A 96 -16.29 11.41 14.66
N ARG A 97 -17.24 10.96 13.83
CA ARG A 97 -18.30 10.02 14.22
C ARG A 97 -17.87 8.55 14.21
N THR A 98 -16.81 8.23 13.47
CA THR A 98 -16.33 6.85 13.27
C THR A 98 -15.01 6.63 13.99
N GLU A 99 -14.87 5.44 14.58
CA GLU A 99 -13.61 4.97 15.14
C GLU A 99 -12.75 4.31 14.06
N ILE A 100 -11.44 4.47 14.15
CA ILE A 100 -10.49 3.74 13.31
C ILE A 100 -9.97 2.60 14.17
N ILE A 101 -10.34 1.37 13.82
CA ILE A 101 -9.92 0.16 14.51
C ILE A 101 -8.82 -0.48 13.66
N GLU A 102 -7.71 -0.87 14.27
CA GLU A 102 -6.72 -1.71 13.61
C GLU A 102 -7.30 -3.11 13.43
N MET A 103 -7.32 -3.61 12.20
CA MET A 103 -7.93 -4.89 11.87
C MET A 103 -7.18 -6.04 12.56
N GLU A 104 -7.79 -6.62 13.58
CA GLU A 104 -7.29 -7.81 14.27
C GLU A 104 -7.66 -9.05 13.44
N GLY A 105 -6.79 -9.44 12.50
CA GLY A 105 -6.91 -10.70 11.75
C GLY A 105 -6.74 -10.51 10.25
N GLU A 106 -5.49 -10.54 9.79
CA GLU A 106 -5.23 -10.96 8.41
C GLU A 106 -5.64 -12.44 8.32
N VAL A 107 -6.64 -12.75 7.48
CA VAL A 107 -6.97 -14.14 7.15
C VAL A 107 -5.83 -14.64 6.28
N GLU A 108 -5.00 -15.52 6.81
CA GLU A 108 -3.97 -16.20 6.03
C GLU A 108 -4.65 -17.20 5.07
N ASP A 109 -4.09 -17.42 3.87
CA ASP A 109 -4.63 -18.38 2.91
C ASP A 109 -4.75 -19.79 3.52
N GLU A 110 -3.92 -20.10 4.52
CA GLU A 110 -3.96 -21.33 5.30
C GLU A 110 -5.22 -21.50 6.13
N ASP A 111 -5.86 -20.43 6.59
CA ASP A 111 -7.11 -20.51 7.36
C ASP A 111 -8.30 -20.96 6.48
N LEU A 112 -8.15 -20.86 5.15
CA LEU A 112 -9.13 -21.39 4.19
C LEU A 112 -8.99 -22.90 3.96
N ILE A 113 -7.91 -23.52 4.45
CA ILE A 113 -7.62 -24.94 4.23
C ILE A 113 -8.20 -25.76 5.39
N GLN A 114 -8.89 -26.85 5.07
CA GLN A 114 -9.45 -27.72 6.09
C GLN A 114 -8.36 -28.50 6.85
N ARG A 115 -8.45 -28.54 8.18
CA ARG A 115 -7.63 -29.40 9.04
C ARG A 115 -8.16 -30.83 8.99
N GLU A 116 -7.47 -31.70 8.25
CA GLU A 116 -7.77 -33.12 8.19
C GLU A 116 -6.49 -33.98 8.25
N ASP A 117 -6.66 -35.24 8.65
CA ASP A 117 -5.58 -36.23 8.65
C ASP A 117 -5.45 -36.86 7.26
N VAL A 118 -4.26 -36.72 6.68
CA VAL A 118 -3.92 -37.27 5.38
C VAL A 118 -2.75 -38.24 5.51
N VAL A 119 -2.74 -39.22 4.62
CA VAL A 119 -1.65 -40.18 4.44
C VAL A 119 -0.78 -39.64 3.31
N VAL A 120 0.48 -39.36 3.63
CA VAL A 120 1.50 -38.98 2.64
C VAL A 120 2.25 -40.24 2.25
N THR A 121 2.31 -40.50 0.94
CA THR A 121 3.01 -41.67 0.40
C THR A 121 4.14 -41.20 -0.50
N VAL A 122 5.31 -41.77 -0.27
CA VAL A 122 6.53 -41.51 -1.04
C VAL A 122 6.92 -42.80 -1.75
N SER A 123 7.18 -42.69 -3.05
CA SER A 123 7.62 -43.81 -3.88
C SER A 123 9.14 -43.82 -4.03
N HIS A 124 9.71 -44.99 -4.26
CA HIS A 124 11.15 -45.15 -4.50
C HIS A 124 11.65 -44.33 -5.70
N LYS A 125 10.83 -44.18 -6.75
CA LYS A 125 11.13 -43.28 -7.89
C LYS A 125 10.98 -41.78 -7.58
N GLY A 126 10.80 -41.39 -6.32
CA GLY A 126 10.73 -40.00 -5.89
C GLY A 126 9.40 -39.33 -6.22
N TYR A 127 8.29 -40.07 -6.20
CA TYR A 127 6.94 -39.50 -6.33
C TYR A 127 6.30 -39.30 -4.96
N ILE A 128 5.63 -38.17 -4.78
CA ILE A 128 4.89 -37.84 -3.55
C ILE A 128 3.43 -37.52 -3.87
N LYS A 129 2.55 -37.96 -2.97
CA LYS A 129 1.12 -37.62 -2.98
C LYS A 129 0.59 -37.58 -1.56
N ARG A 130 -0.44 -36.77 -1.34
CA ARG A 130 -1.32 -36.86 -0.17
C ARG A 130 -2.65 -37.50 -0.56
N VAL A 131 -3.18 -38.31 0.34
CA VAL A 131 -4.49 -38.94 0.20
C VAL A 131 -5.19 -38.83 1.55
N PRO A 132 -6.48 -38.43 1.61
CA PRO A 132 -7.19 -38.37 2.88
C PRO A 132 -7.26 -39.76 3.54
N LEU A 133 -7.11 -39.82 4.87
CA LEU A 133 -7.14 -41.07 5.63
C LEU A 133 -8.44 -41.86 5.41
N SER A 134 -9.53 -41.15 5.12
CA SER A 134 -10.84 -41.73 4.76
C SER A 134 -10.76 -42.69 3.57
N ALA A 135 -9.88 -42.45 2.60
CA ALA A 135 -9.72 -43.28 1.42
C ALA A 135 -9.03 -44.63 1.70
N TYR A 136 -8.19 -44.70 2.74
CA TYR A 136 -7.49 -45.91 3.17
C TYR A 136 -8.34 -46.87 4.01
N ARG A 137 -9.56 -46.46 4.42
CA ARG A 137 -10.41 -47.26 5.30
C ARG A 137 -10.76 -48.60 4.65
N ALA A 138 -10.33 -49.69 5.29
CA ALA A 138 -10.60 -51.05 4.85
C ALA A 138 -12.10 -51.39 4.94
N GLN A 139 -12.60 -52.14 3.95
CA GLN A 139 -13.91 -52.77 4.01
C GLN A 139 -13.82 -53.98 4.96
N ARG A 140 -14.68 -54.05 5.98
CA ARG A 140 -14.69 -55.06 7.07
C ARG A 140 -14.98 -56.52 6.64
N ARG A 141 -14.88 -56.88 5.36
CA ARG A 141 -15.05 -58.25 4.89
C ARG A 141 -13.70 -58.82 4.54
N GLY A 142 -13.32 -59.96 5.13
CA GLY A 142 -12.02 -60.62 5.04
C GLY A 142 -11.62 -61.11 3.65
N GLY A 143 -11.53 -60.20 2.68
CA GLY A 143 -10.85 -60.35 1.41
C GLY A 143 -9.82 -59.22 1.28
N LYS A 144 -8.66 -59.50 0.67
CA LYS A 144 -7.51 -58.59 0.49
C LYS A 144 -7.93 -57.11 0.39
N GLY A 145 -7.36 -56.27 1.26
CA GLY A 145 -7.71 -54.85 1.36
C GLY A 145 -7.63 -54.09 0.03
N ARG A 146 -8.23 -52.89 -0.03
CA ARG A 146 -8.17 -52.03 -1.21
C ARG A 146 -6.71 -51.84 -1.62
N SER A 147 -6.38 -52.22 -2.86
CA SER A 147 -5.04 -52.03 -3.42
C SER A 147 -4.72 -50.55 -3.39
N GLY A 148 -3.65 -50.19 -2.67
CA GLY A 148 -3.20 -48.81 -2.51
C GLY A 148 -2.71 -48.25 -3.84
N MET A 149 -1.42 -48.44 -4.09
CA MET A 149 -0.75 -48.04 -5.34
C MET A 149 -0.57 -49.26 -6.24
N GLN A 150 -0.83 -49.13 -7.56
CA GLN A 150 -0.36 -50.13 -8.52
C GLN A 150 1.17 -50.05 -8.60
N ALA A 151 1.85 -50.83 -7.76
CA ALA A 151 3.25 -51.14 -7.98
C ALA A 151 3.34 -51.90 -9.31
N ARG A 152 3.70 -51.21 -10.39
CA ARG A 152 4.33 -51.90 -11.53
C ARG A 152 5.71 -52.32 -11.07
N GLU A 153 6.28 -53.34 -11.69
CA GLU A 153 7.46 -54.11 -11.24
C GLU A 153 8.76 -53.32 -10.92
N GLU A 154 8.75 -51.98 -10.98
CA GLU A 154 9.88 -51.12 -10.68
C GLU A 154 9.60 -49.96 -9.69
N ASP A 155 8.39 -49.78 -9.16
CA ASP A 155 8.07 -48.65 -8.26
C ASP A 155 7.26 -49.09 -7.04
N TRP A 156 7.92 -49.16 -5.89
CA TRP A 156 7.32 -49.50 -4.60
C TRP A 156 7.29 -48.28 -3.67
N VAL A 157 6.42 -48.34 -2.66
CA VAL A 157 6.34 -47.32 -1.61
C VAL A 157 7.59 -47.42 -0.74
N SER A 158 8.36 -46.34 -0.65
CA SER A 158 9.52 -46.25 0.24
C SER A 158 9.08 -45.89 1.66
N GLU A 159 8.22 -44.89 1.78
CA GLU A 159 7.75 -44.38 3.06
C GLU A 159 6.27 -44.00 3.03
N ILE A 160 5.60 -44.22 4.15
CA ILE A 160 4.21 -43.86 4.37
C ILE A 160 4.06 -43.32 5.79
N PHE A 161 3.45 -42.15 5.92
CA PHE A 161 3.20 -41.54 7.23
C PHE A 161 1.87 -40.78 7.23
N VAL A 162 1.33 -40.57 8.44
CA VAL A 162 0.05 -39.87 8.66
C VAL A 162 0.35 -38.51 9.25
N ALA A 163 -0.13 -37.44 8.60
CA ALA A 163 0.07 -36.08 9.05
C ALA A 163 -1.20 -35.23 8.85
N SER A 164 -1.33 -34.15 9.63
CA SER A 164 -2.39 -33.17 9.39
C SER A 164 -2.01 -32.24 8.23
N THR A 165 -2.99 -31.76 7.46
CA THR A 165 -2.79 -30.82 6.34
C THR A 165 -1.96 -29.58 6.71
N HIS A 166 -2.03 -29.13 7.97
CA HIS A 166 -1.31 -27.95 8.46
C HIS A 166 0.06 -28.25 9.06
N SER A 167 0.44 -29.53 9.13
CA SER A 167 1.76 -29.92 9.64
C SER A 167 2.84 -29.59 8.62
N TYR A 168 4.06 -29.39 9.11
CA TYR A 168 5.24 -29.22 8.26
C TYR A 168 5.88 -30.57 7.94
N VAL A 169 6.35 -30.70 6.70
CA VAL A 169 7.18 -31.81 6.23
C VAL A 169 8.54 -31.25 5.86
N PHE A 170 9.59 -31.93 6.32
CA PHE A 170 10.97 -31.58 6.08
C PHE A 170 11.58 -32.55 5.08
N PHE A 171 12.11 -32.02 3.98
CA PHE A 171 12.88 -32.77 3.00
C PHE A 171 14.35 -32.47 3.21
N PHE A 172 15.13 -33.48 3.59
CA PHE A 172 16.58 -33.36 3.74
C PHE A 172 17.26 -33.80 2.43
N SER A 173 18.13 -32.95 1.89
CA SER A 173 18.99 -33.28 0.76
C SER A 173 20.32 -33.85 1.26
N ASP A 174 20.92 -34.73 0.46
CA ASP A 174 22.29 -35.23 0.55
C ASP A 174 23.35 -34.13 0.82
N LYS A 175 23.12 -32.92 0.31
CA LYS A 175 24.00 -31.75 0.48
C LYS A 175 23.76 -30.97 1.77
N GLY A 176 23.01 -31.51 2.72
CA GLY A 176 22.71 -30.88 4.01
C GLY A 176 21.73 -29.70 3.92
N LYS A 177 20.95 -29.61 2.83
CA LYS A 177 19.87 -28.61 2.70
C LYS A 177 18.56 -29.17 3.23
N VAL A 178 17.77 -28.31 3.87
CA VAL A 178 16.43 -28.64 4.39
C VAL A 178 15.39 -27.81 3.65
N TYR A 179 14.39 -28.47 3.09
CA TYR A 179 13.24 -27.82 2.47
C TYR A 179 12.00 -28.08 3.34
N VAL A 180 11.30 -27.01 3.69
CA VAL A 180 10.12 -27.06 4.56
C VAL A 180 8.89 -26.75 3.71
N LYS A 181 7.88 -27.61 3.75
CA LYS A 181 6.57 -27.36 3.14
C LYS A 181 5.45 -27.81 4.06
N LYS A 182 4.30 -27.13 4.00
CA LYS A 182 3.09 -27.61 4.67
C LYS A 182 2.50 -28.79 3.88
N VAL A 183 1.87 -29.74 4.59
CA VAL A 183 1.33 -30.96 3.98
C VAL A 183 0.29 -30.66 2.90
N TYR A 184 -0.52 -29.60 3.03
CA TYR A 184 -1.52 -29.25 2.02
C TYR A 184 -0.92 -28.84 0.66
N GLU A 185 0.35 -28.39 0.62
CA GLU A 185 1.03 -28.05 -0.63
C GLU A 185 1.39 -29.29 -1.46
N ILE A 186 1.38 -30.47 -0.83
CA ILE A 186 1.59 -31.74 -1.52
C ILE A 186 0.34 -32.03 -2.37
N PRO A 187 0.50 -32.45 -3.63
CA PRO A 187 -0.64 -32.72 -4.50
C PRO A 187 -1.52 -33.82 -3.94
N GLU A 188 -2.81 -33.54 -3.90
CA GLU A 188 -3.84 -34.55 -3.64
C GLU A 188 -3.98 -35.45 -4.84
N ALA A 189 -3.99 -36.76 -4.60
CA ALA A 189 -4.18 -37.73 -5.66
C ALA A 189 -5.05 -38.90 -5.18
N ALA A 190 -5.69 -39.59 -6.14
CA ALA A 190 -6.38 -40.82 -5.84
C ALA A 190 -5.41 -41.89 -5.30
N LEU A 191 -5.94 -42.85 -4.53
CA LEU A 191 -5.15 -43.90 -3.88
C LEU A 191 -4.23 -44.65 -4.88
N ASN A 192 -4.72 -44.92 -6.08
CA ASN A 192 -4.04 -45.63 -7.16
C ASN A 192 -3.17 -44.74 -8.08
N ALA A 193 -3.23 -43.42 -7.95
CA ALA A 193 -2.46 -42.49 -8.77
C ALA A 193 -0.99 -42.43 -8.32
N ARG A 194 -0.07 -42.07 -9.22
CA ARG A 194 1.37 -42.00 -8.90
C ARG A 194 1.76 -40.78 -8.07
N GLY A 195 0.99 -39.69 -8.15
CA GLY A 195 1.39 -38.41 -7.55
C GLY A 195 2.32 -37.60 -8.46
N ARG A 196 3.03 -36.63 -7.88
CA ARG A 196 3.97 -35.75 -8.58
C ARG A 196 5.39 -36.06 -8.16
N ALA A 197 6.34 -35.94 -9.08
CA ALA A 197 7.76 -36.10 -8.74
C ALA A 197 8.20 -35.01 -7.75
N ILE A 198 8.91 -35.42 -6.69
CA ILE A 198 9.52 -34.57 -5.67
C ILE A 198 10.56 -33.62 -6.27
N VAL A 199 11.11 -33.98 -7.44
CA VAL A 199 12.16 -33.26 -8.17
C VAL A 199 11.76 -31.81 -8.56
N ILE A 200 10.46 -31.45 -8.52
CA ILE A 200 9.99 -30.13 -8.94
C ILE A 200 9.36 -29.38 -7.77
N HIS A 201 10.18 -29.07 -6.76
CA HIS A 201 10.08 -27.88 -5.91
C HIS A 201 11.48 -27.50 -5.41
N ALA A 202 12.23 -26.81 -6.27
CA ALA A 202 13.49 -26.13 -5.98
C ALA A 202 14.65 -27.00 -5.43
N ALA A 203 15.22 -27.79 -6.35
CA ALA A 203 16.60 -28.33 -6.35
C ALA A 203 16.86 -29.71 -5.72
N ALA A 204 17.54 -30.53 -6.53
CA ALA A 204 18.35 -31.73 -6.25
C ALA A 204 17.71 -32.86 -5.43
N TYR A 205 17.63 -34.04 -6.06
CA TYR A 205 17.38 -35.37 -5.49
C TYR A 205 17.46 -35.45 -3.96
N ALA A 206 16.32 -35.26 -3.29
CA ALA A 206 16.18 -35.77 -1.93
C ALA A 206 15.95 -37.28 -2.07
N GLU A 207 16.83 -38.09 -1.47
CA GLU A 207 16.57 -39.52 -1.40
C GLU A 207 15.28 -39.76 -0.61
N PRO A 208 14.40 -40.68 -1.05
CA PRO A 208 13.12 -40.94 -0.38
C PRO A 208 13.22 -41.35 1.09
N THR A 209 14.41 -41.79 1.54
CA THR A 209 14.75 -42.20 2.92
C THR A 209 15.04 -41.02 3.86
N MET A 210 15.11 -39.80 3.31
CA MET A 210 15.49 -38.57 4.03
C MET A 210 14.28 -37.69 4.35
N ILE A 211 13.07 -38.25 4.42
CA ILE A 211 11.84 -37.52 4.75
C ILE A 211 11.46 -37.82 6.19
N LYS A 212 11.60 -36.83 7.08
CA LYS A 212 11.23 -36.98 8.50
C LYS A 212 10.00 -36.16 8.83
N GLN A 213 9.01 -36.82 9.40
CA GLN A 213 7.87 -36.14 10.01
C GLN A 213 8.31 -35.56 11.37
N HIS A 214 8.19 -34.25 11.52
CA HIS A 214 8.28 -33.59 12.82
C HIS A 214 6.89 -33.12 13.23
N GLY A 215 6.35 -33.70 14.31
CA GLY A 215 5.18 -33.16 14.98
C GLY A 215 5.54 -31.87 15.71
N LYS A 216 4.64 -30.87 15.65
CA LYS A 216 4.70 -29.52 16.25
C LYS A 216 6.13 -28.98 16.52
N LEU A 217 6.51 -27.94 15.78
CA LEU A 217 7.61 -27.04 16.17
C LEU A 217 7.16 -26.25 17.43
N GLY A 218 7.10 -26.94 18.56
CA GLY A 218 7.03 -26.30 19.87
C GLY A 218 8.38 -25.67 20.17
N ARG A 219 8.38 -24.65 21.05
CA ARG A 219 9.53 -23.91 21.61
C ARG A 219 10.57 -24.78 22.36
N SER A 220 10.76 -26.04 22.00
CA SER A 220 11.81 -26.89 22.54
C SER A 220 13.03 -26.82 21.62
N ASN A 221 14.09 -26.21 22.12
CA ASN A 221 15.44 -26.26 21.59
C ASN A 221 15.80 -27.71 21.20
N GLY A 222 16.07 -27.93 19.90
CA GLY A 222 16.70 -29.15 19.41
C GLY A 222 15.96 -29.84 18.26
N CYS A 223 16.33 -29.53 17.02
CA CYS A 223 16.11 -30.45 15.90
C CYS A 223 17.20 -31.52 15.95
N ILE A 224 16.87 -32.74 16.39
CA ILE A 224 17.80 -33.87 16.34
C ILE A 224 17.76 -34.49 14.94
N VAL A 225 18.82 -34.28 14.17
CA VAL A 225 19.03 -34.93 12.87
C VAL A 225 19.81 -36.23 13.10
N PHE A 226 19.15 -37.38 13.03
CA PHE A 226 19.84 -38.67 12.95
C PHE A 226 20.34 -38.91 11.52
N SER A 227 21.67 -38.95 11.36
CA SER A 227 22.38 -39.49 10.20
C SER A 227 22.69 -40.97 10.44
N GLU A 228 22.55 -41.82 9.42
CA GLU A 228 22.92 -43.25 9.48
C GLU A 228 24.43 -43.48 9.62
N ASN A 229 25.26 -42.42 9.49
CA ASN A 229 26.66 -42.42 9.90
C ASN A 229 26.84 -41.57 11.16
N PRO A 230 27.23 -42.16 12.32
CA PRO A 230 27.55 -41.41 13.52
C PRO A 230 28.92 -40.78 13.33
N VAL A 231 28.97 -39.62 12.67
CA VAL A 231 30.16 -38.79 12.74
C VAL A 231 30.21 -38.20 14.15
N SER A 232 31.07 -38.80 14.96
CA SER A 232 31.68 -38.33 16.22
C SER A 232 31.03 -37.10 16.88
N GLY A 233 30.57 -37.32 18.11
CA GLY A 233 29.95 -36.33 18.98
C GLY A 233 30.57 -34.93 18.91
N SER A 234 29.78 -34.00 18.41
CA SER A 234 29.79 -32.63 18.87
C SER A 234 28.35 -32.18 18.93
N HIS A 235 27.85 -31.92 20.13
CA HIS A 235 26.63 -31.14 20.34
C HIS A 235 26.86 -29.76 19.72
N GLN A 236 26.53 -29.60 18.45
CA GLN A 236 26.43 -28.28 17.85
C GLN A 236 24.99 -27.81 18.03
N HIS A 237 24.86 -26.85 18.95
CA HIS A 237 23.69 -26.03 19.15
C HIS A 237 23.41 -25.31 17.84
N CYS A 238 22.33 -25.68 17.14
CA CYS A 238 21.82 -24.86 16.04
C CYS A 238 21.06 -23.70 16.67
N ASP A 239 21.73 -22.56 16.81
CA ASP A 239 21.09 -21.30 17.13
C ASP A 239 20.43 -20.74 15.84
N LEU A 240 19.12 -20.52 15.92
CA LEU A 240 18.35 -19.64 15.05
C LEU A 240 17.81 -18.50 15.91
#